data_AF-A0A087D516-F1
#
_entry.id   AF-A0A087D516-F1
#
_cell.length_a   1.000
_cell.length_b   1.000
_cell.length_c   1.000
_cell.angle_alpha   90.00
_cell.angle_beta   90.00
_cell.angle_gamma   90.00
#
_symmetry.space_group_name_H-M   'P 1'
#
loop_
_entity.id
_entity.type
_entity.pdbx_description
1 polymer ?
#
loop_
_entity_poly.entity_id
_entity_poly.type
_entity_poly.pdbx_seq_one_letter_code
_entity_poly.pdbx_strand_id
1 'polypeptide(L)'
;MAEENNENTTTDDVQVTTPDTGKKDDSDVEASGVLDLRPPKESVRAELCRLGLEFSSADGTAESWRDYQRGVLATFDDSGTSVTLTDVKTNLGRTLTLDELKAVTRIDTMTAAD
;
A
#
# COMPACT_ATOMS: atom_id res chain seq x y z
N MET A 1 -24.31 1.53 -50.57
CA MET A 1 -24.75 2.76 -49.89
C MET A 1 -25.76 2.33 -48.85
N ALA A 2 -25.64 2.55 -47.56
CA ALA A 2 -24.59 2.96 -46.63
C ALA A 2 -25.19 2.65 -45.24
N GLU A 3 -24.33 2.39 -44.25
CA GLU A 3 -24.57 2.64 -42.80
C GLU A 3 -25.69 1.79 -42.11
N GLU A 4 -25.60 1.34 -40.86
CA GLU A 4 -24.65 1.47 -39.77
C GLU A 4 -25.02 0.43 -38.70
N ASN A 5 -24.03 0.05 -37.91
CA ASN A 5 -24.15 -0.78 -36.71
C ASN A 5 -24.95 -0.05 -35.63
N ASN A 6 -25.78 -0.73 -34.84
CA ASN A 6 -25.98 -0.30 -33.45
C ASN A 6 -26.40 -1.43 -32.48
N GLU A 7 -25.52 -1.63 -31.51
CA GLU A 7 -25.60 -2.14 -30.13
C GLU A 7 -26.66 -3.16 -29.69
N ASN A 8 -26.16 -4.34 -29.26
CA ASN A 8 -26.74 -5.09 -28.15
C ASN A 8 -25.75 -5.06 -26.97
N THR A 9 -26.17 -4.38 -25.91
CA THR A 9 -25.49 -4.21 -24.63
C THR A 9 -25.21 -5.55 -23.94
N THR A 10 -23.98 -5.72 -23.45
CA THR A 10 -23.73 -6.52 -22.25
C THR A 10 -22.78 -5.73 -21.37
N THR A 11 -23.33 -5.35 -20.24
CA THR A 11 -22.68 -4.67 -19.14
C THR A 11 -21.85 -5.69 -18.39
N ASP A 12 -20.55 -5.65 -18.57
CA ASP A 12 -19.61 -6.12 -17.56
C ASP A 12 -18.83 -4.88 -17.13
N ASP A 13 -19.45 -4.15 -16.20
CA ASP A 13 -18.77 -3.18 -15.36
C ASP A 13 -17.71 -3.95 -14.57
N VAL A 14 -16.56 -4.18 -15.18
CA VAL A 14 -15.33 -4.39 -14.42
C VAL A 14 -15.04 -3.02 -13.85
N GLN A 15 -15.64 -2.75 -12.69
CA GLN A 15 -15.12 -1.79 -11.75
C GLN A 15 -13.67 -2.21 -11.50
N VAL A 16 -12.75 -1.68 -12.31
CA VAL A 16 -11.35 -1.56 -11.94
C VAL A 16 -11.40 -0.74 -10.67
N THR A 17 -11.38 -1.43 -9.54
CA THR A 17 -11.11 -0.83 -8.25
C THR A 17 -9.65 -0.43 -8.32
N THR A 18 -9.37 0.72 -8.92
CA THR A 18 -8.09 1.40 -8.77
C THR A 18 -7.86 1.49 -7.27
N PRO A 19 -6.80 0.88 -6.72
CA PRO A 19 -6.44 1.15 -5.34
C PRO A 19 -6.31 2.67 -5.20
N ASP A 20 -6.88 3.22 -4.13
CA ASP A 20 -6.71 4.62 -3.77
C ASP A 20 -5.22 4.89 -3.60
N THR A 21 -4.58 5.23 -4.72
CA THR A 21 -3.22 5.73 -4.78
C THR A 21 -3.34 7.13 -4.25
N GLY A 22 -3.46 7.27 -2.92
CA GLY A 22 -3.86 8.49 -2.21
C GLY A 22 -3.60 9.72 -3.06
N LYS A 23 -4.66 10.16 -3.75
CA LYS A 23 -4.49 11.00 -4.95
C LYS A 23 -3.81 12.27 -4.53
N LYS A 24 -2.53 12.40 -4.91
CA LYS A 24 -1.76 13.61 -4.62
C LYS A 24 -2.31 14.70 -5.51
N ASP A 25 -2.64 15.83 -4.90
CA ASP A 25 -3.16 16.99 -5.61
C ASP A 25 -2.16 17.38 -6.71
N ASP A 26 -2.52 17.17 -7.98
CA ASP A 26 -1.66 17.39 -9.15
C ASP A 26 -1.19 18.86 -9.25
N SER A 27 -1.77 19.77 -8.47
CA SER A 27 -1.42 21.19 -8.41
C SER A 27 0.01 21.48 -7.93
N ASP A 28 0.65 20.57 -7.18
CA ASP A 28 2.03 20.77 -6.66
C ASP A 28 3.10 20.59 -7.75
N VAL A 29 2.83 19.72 -8.74
CA VAL A 29 3.70 19.49 -9.91
C VAL A 29 3.73 20.70 -10.83
N GLU A 30 2.59 21.32 -11.07
CA GLU A 30 2.44 22.42 -12.02
C GLU A 30 3.19 23.69 -11.59
N ALA A 31 3.39 23.91 -10.28
CA ALA A 31 4.14 25.06 -9.76
C ALA A 31 5.65 24.82 -9.62
N SER A 32 6.05 23.57 -9.33
CA SER A 32 7.42 23.21 -8.95
C SER A 32 8.20 22.49 -10.06
N GLY A 33 7.49 21.86 -11.00
CA GLY A 33 8.04 20.88 -11.94
C GLY A 33 8.48 19.57 -11.27
N VAL A 34 8.22 19.38 -9.98
CA VAL A 34 8.65 18.22 -9.18
C VAL A 34 7.47 17.30 -8.96
N LEU A 35 7.56 16.08 -9.49
CA LEU A 35 6.63 15.00 -9.17
C LEU A 35 7.08 14.27 -7.91
N ASP A 36 6.51 14.65 -6.77
CA ASP A 36 6.71 13.91 -5.52
C ASP A 36 5.85 12.64 -5.54
N LEU A 37 6.45 11.46 -5.57
CA LEU A 37 5.73 10.17 -5.49
C LEU A 37 5.79 9.53 -4.10
N ARG A 38 6.28 10.26 -3.10
CA ARG A 38 6.37 9.74 -1.74
C ARG A 38 4.96 9.60 -1.13
N PRO A 39 4.70 8.57 -0.32
CA PRO A 39 3.45 8.49 0.42
C PRO A 39 3.24 9.73 1.31
N PRO A 40 1.99 10.10 1.64
CA PRO A 40 1.71 11.23 2.51
C PRO A 40 2.39 11.03 3.88
N LYS A 41 3.04 12.07 4.40
CA LYS A 41 3.88 11.98 5.61
C LYS A 41 3.15 11.42 6.83
N GLU A 42 1.85 11.67 6.94
CA GLU A 42 1.02 11.22 8.05
C GLU A 42 0.18 10.00 7.66
N SER A 43 0.79 9.03 6.98
CA SER A 43 0.12 7.80 6.55
C SER A 43 0.91 6.57 6.96
N VAL A 44 0.20 5.46 7.15
CA VAL A 44 0.80 4.16 7.47
C VAL A 44 1.83 3.77 6.41
N ARG A 45 1.56 4.02 5.12
CA ARG A 45 2.50 3.80 4.02
C ARG A 45 3.84 4.54 4.21
N ALA A 46 3.83 5.78 4.69
CA ALA A 46 5.05 6.53 4.93
C ALA A 46 5.86 5.96 6.10
N GLU A 47 5.18 5.51 7.15
CA GLU A 47 5.83 4.86 8.28
C GLU A 47 6.39 3.47 7.93
N LEU A 48 5.71 2.69 7.08
CA LEU A 48 6.23 1.43 6.54
C LEU A 48 7.52 1.68 5.73
N CYS A 49 7.51 2.68 4.85
CA CYS A 49 8.69 3.09 4.08
C CYS A 49 9.84 3.56 4.97
N ARG A 50 9.55 4.35 6.03
CA ARG A 50 10.54 4.77 7.05
C ARG A 50 11.22 3.57 7.73
N LEU A 51 10.47 2.51 7.98
CA LEU A 51 10.97 1.29 8.62
C LEU A 51 11.71 0.36 7.64
N GLY A 52 11.69 0.67 6.34
CA GLY A 52 12.38 -0.09 5.29
C GLY A 52 11.51 -1.15 4.62
N LEU A 53 10.19 -1.12 4.80
CA LEU A 53 9.28 -1.96 4.03
C LEU A 53 8.97 -1.31 2.68
N GLU A 54 8.84 -2.16 1.67
CA GLU A 54 8.55 -1.80 0.29
C GLU A 54 7.22 -2.39 -0.15
N PHE A 55 6.50 -1.71 -1.04
CA PHE A 55 5.27 -2.25 -1.61
C PHE A 55 5.58 -3.57 -2.34
N SER A 56 4.77 -4.60 -2.09
CA SER A 56 4.93 -5.92 -2.68
C SER A 56 3.80 -6.26 -3.64
N SER A 57 2.55 -6.20 -3.17
CA SER A 57 1.36 -6.54 -3.96
C SER A 57 0.11 -5.90 -3.38
N ALA A 58 -0.94 -5.83 -4.22
CA ALA A 58 -2.30 -5.56 -3.78
C ALA A 58 -3.19 -6.62 -4.43
N ASP A 59 -3.75 -7.51 -3.61
CA ASP A 59 -4.49 -8.69 -4.07
C ASP A 59 -6.02 -8.43 -4.12
N GLY A 60 -6.41 -7.16 -4.27
CA GLY A 60 -7.81 -6.72 -4.33
C GLY A 60 -8.54 -6.63 -2.99
N THR A 61 -8.07 -7.34 -1.95
CA THR A 61 -8.64 -7.28 -0.59
C THR A 61 -7.72 -6.57 0.40
N ALA A 62 -6.41 -6.67 0.22
CA ALA A 62 -5.45 -6.00 1.10
C ALA A 62 -4.17 -5.65 0.34
N GLU A 63 -3.58 -4.53 0.74
CA GLU A 63 -2.24 -4.14 0.33
C GLU A 63 -1.20 -4.85 1.20
N SER A 64 -0.12 -5.33 0.56
CA SER A 64 0.98 -6.04 1.20
C SER A 64 2.31 -5.33 0.98
N TRP A 65 3.07 -5.13 2.06
CA TRP A 65 4.42 -4.55 2.05
C TRP A 65 5.41 -5.51 2.69
N ARG A 66 6.67 -5.50 2.25
CA ARG A 66 7.69 -6.42 2.75
C ARG A 66 9.01 -5.74 3.01
N ASP A 67 9.69 -6.21 4.04
CA ASP A 67 11.14 -6.07 4.21
C ASP A 67 11.73 -7.47 4.01
N TYR A 68 12.29 -7.72 2.82
CA TYR A 68 12.83 -9.04 2.46
C TYR A 68 14.09 -9.38 3.25
N GLN A 69 14.88 -8.38 3.64
CA GLN A 69 16.13 -8.58 4.37
C GLN A 69 15.84 -9.02 5.81
N ARG A 70 14.81 -8.43 6.43
CA ARG A 70 14.38 -8.77 7.78
C ARG A 70 13.26 -9.82 7.80
N GLY A 71 12.77 -10.28 6.66
CA GLY A 71 11.69 -11.26 6.61
C GLY A 71 10.40 -10.76 7.30
N VAL A 72 10.01 -9.51 7.06
CA VAL A 72 8.77 -8.93 7.59
C VAL A 72 7.74 -8.84 6.46
N LEU A 73 6.50 -9.23 6.74
CA LEU A 73 5.33 -8.95 5.91
C LEU A 73 4.39 -8.01 6.68
N ALA A 74 3.93 -6.96 6.03
CA ALA A 74 2.93 -6.05 6.53
C ALA A 74 1.67 -6.14 5.66
N THR A 75 0.52 -6.36 6.28
CA THR A 75 -0.77 -6.46 5.60
C THR A 75 -1.75 -5.49 6.22
N PHE A 76 -2.38 -4.66 5.39
CA PHE A 76 -3.38 -3.70 5.86
C PHE A 76 -4.67 -4.41 6.26
N ASP A 77 -5.39 -3.83 7.23
CA ASP A 77 -6.81 -4.14 7.44
C ASP A 77 -7.66 -3.65 6.25
N ASP A 78 -8.87 -4.18 6.12
CA ASP A 78 -9.85 -3.80 5.09
C ASP A 78 -10.12 -2.28 5.05
N SER A 79 -10.09 -1.62 6.21
CA SER A 79 -10.27 -0.16 6.31
C SER A 79 -9.02 0.66 5.94
N GLY A 80 -7.85 0.01 5.78
CA GLY A 80 -6.57 0.68 5.51
C GLY A 80 -6.01 1.56 6.65
N THR A 81 -6.62 1.50 7.85
CA THR A 81 -6.28 2.37 9.00
C THR A 81 -5.20 1.78 9.91
N SER A 82 -5.02 0.46 9.87
CA SER A 82 -4.06 -0.28 10.67
C SER A 82 -3.35 -1.31 9.81
N VAL A 83 -2.21 -1.77 10.29
CA VAL A 83 -1.37 -2.74 9.60
C VAL A 83 -0.92 -3.84 10.55
N THR A 84 -0.96 -5.08 10.08
CA THR A 84 -0.42 -6.23 10.81
C THR A 84 0.99 -6.52 10.30
N LEU A 85 1.99 -6.29 11.15
CA LEU A 85 3.38 -6.69 10.89
C LEU A 85 3.56 -8.14 11.34
N THR A 86 4.12 -8.98 10.48
CA THR A 86 4.31 -10.42 10.72
C THR A 86 5.74 -10.80 10.39
N ASP A 87 6.43 -11.45 11.34
CA ASP A 87 7.67 -12.15 11.04
C ASP A 87 7.35 -13.38 10.18
N VAL A 88 7.91 -13.42 8.97
CA VAL A 88 7.64 -14.47 7.99
C VAL A 88 8.15 -15.83 8.46
N LYS A 89 9.19 -15.85 9.30
CA LYS A 89 9.83 -17.09 9.75
C LYS A 89 9.07 -17.77 10.88
N THR A 90 8.56 -17.02 11.85
CA THR A 90 7.85 -17.55 13.03
C THR A 90 6.34 -17.38 12.96
N ASN A 91 5.82 -16.62 12.00
CA ASN A 91 4.42 -16.24 11.87
C ASN A 91 3.87 -15.46 13.08
N LEU A 92 4.74 -14.92 13.94
CA LEU A 92 4.34 -14.00 15.00
C LEU A 92 4.03 -12.64 14.38
N GLY A 93 2.85 -12.11 14.69
CA GLY A 93 2.42 -10.82 14.18
C GLY A 93 1.80 -9.92 15.24
N ARG A 94 1.80 -8.62 14.96
CA ARG A 94 1.16 -7.59 15.76
C ARG A 94 0.51 -6.55 14.85
N THR A 95 -0.75 -6.26 15.13
CA THR A 95 -1.48 -5.16 14.51
C THR A 95 -1.12 -3.85 15.22
N LEU A 96 -0.79 -2.83 14.43
CA LEU A 96 -0.42 -1.50 14.89
C LEU A 96 -1.27 -0.46 14.17
N THR A 97 -1.72 0.53 14.94
CA THR A 97 -2.27 1.77 14.39
C THR A 97 -1.17 2.70 13.87
N LEU A 98 -1.54 3.76 13.14
CA LEU A 98 -0.58 4.77 12.68
C LEU A 98 0.25 5.37 13.82
N ASP A 99 -0.40 5.69 14.95
CA ASP A 99 0.29 6.29 16.11
C ASP A 99 1.31 5.32 16.72
N GLU A 100 0.94 4.05 16.90
CA GLU A 100 1.86 3.03 17.39
C GLU A 100 3.01 2.79 16.41
N LEU A 101 2.74 2.79 15.10
CA LEU A 101 3.77 2.60 14.07
C LEU A 101 4.78 3.76 14.05
N LYS A 102 4.35 4.99 14.31
CA LYS A 102 5.24 6.16 14.48
C LYS A 102 6.21 5.99 15.64
N ALA A 103 5.79 5.32 16.71
CA ALA A 103 6.64 5.03 17.86
C ALA A 103 7.68 3.91 17.61
N VAL A 104 7.49 3.08 16.57
CA VAL A 104 8.43 2.01 16.22
C VAL A 104 9.70 2.62 15.63
N THR A 105 10.87 2.29 16.18
CA THR A 105 12.17 2.74 15.66
C THR A 105 12.92 1.66 14.90
N ARG A 106 12.62 0.38 15.17
CA ARG A 106 13.20 -0.79 14.53
C ARG A 106 12.26 -1.99 14.66
N ILE A 107 12.26 -2.85 13.65
CA ILE A 107 11.60 -4.16 13.69
C ILE A 107 12.68 -5.21 13.80
N ASP A 108 12.57 -6.06 14.80
CA ASP A 108 13.44 -7.21 15.01
C ASP A 108 12.67 -8.49 14.72
N THR A 109 13.32 -9.43 14.05
CA THR A 109 12.72 -10.68 13.59
C THR A 109 13.70 -11.82 13.71
N MET A 110 13.20 -13.06 13.63
CA MET A 110 14.07 -14.24 13.65
C MET A 110 14.92 -14.40 12.36
N THR A 111 14.63 -13.59 11.34
CA THR A 111 15.45 -13.50 10.11
C THR A 111 16.53 -12.44 10.24
N ALA A 112 16.26 -11.35 10.97
CA ALA A 112 17.20 -10.26 11.22
C ALA A 112 18.00 -10.40 12.53
N ALA A 113 17.73 -11.45 13.31
CA ALA A 113 18.46 -11.75 14.54
C ALA A 113 19.90 -12.18 14.22
N ASP A 114 20.81 -11.21 14.30
CA ASP A 114 22.25 -11.41 14.51
C ASP A 114 22.51 -11.70 16.00
#